data_AF-A0A1F4N1I2-F1
#
_entry.id   AF-A0A1F4N1I2-F1
#
_cell.length_a   1.000
_cell.length_b   1.000
_cell.length_c   1.000
_cell.angle_alpha   90.00
_cell.angle_beta   90.00
_cell.angle_gamma   90.00
#
_symmetry.space_group_name_H-M   'P 1'
#
loop_
_entity.id
_entity.type
_entity.pdbx_description
1 polymer ?
#
loop_
_entity_poly.entity_id
_entity_poly.type
_entity_poly.pdbx_seq_one_letter_code
_entity_poly.pdbx_strand_id
1 'polypeptide(L)'
;PSEMAKPLTGIYIFHGNPSADNTAVDGRGIWEILKPGHGDGFFSDGKTNTLSGRFGLELSFAQRMQELQPTESIAIIKYSRGGTSIDTAAAGEYGCWDPDFQQGNGINQYDHFLAAIKYALSLEDIDGDAEKDTLILAGILWMQGESDACFGEEIAQRYQVNLKRLMDLIRAAFLTDDLPVIIGRISDSGQDPSGKVWPQGEIVRQAQADFVRLDGNAVLVTSTDNYGYSDPWHYDSKGYLDLGRKFAESLYNLLTQKR
;
A
#
# COMPACT_ATOMS: atom_id res chain seq x y z
N PRO A 1 -7.63 -9.84 16.07
CA PRO A 1 -8.51 -9.62 17.26
C PRO A 1 -9.97 -9.90 16.89
N SER A 2 -10.77 -10.41 17.83
CA SER A 2 -12.19 -10.76 17.58
C SER A 2 -13.05 -9.58 17.12
N GLU A 3 -12.72 -8.37 17.57
CA GLU A 3 -13.42 -7.13 17.20
C GLU A 3 -13.31 -6.78 15.71
N MET A 4 -12.21 -7.22 15.07
CA MET A 4 -11.96 -7.00 13.65
C MET A 4 -12.14 -8.27 12.82
N ALA A 5 -12.84 -9.27 13.36
CA ALA A 5 -13.17 -10.50 12.66
C ALA A 5 -14.45 -10.39 11.81
N LYS A 6 -15.16 -9.25 11.88
CA LYS A 6 -16.45 -9.03 11.24
C LYS A 6 -16.32 -8.06 10.06
N PRO A 7 -17.23 -8.15 9.07
CA PRO A 7 -17.36 -7.12 8.05
C PRO A 7 -17.65 -5.74 8.66
N LEU A 8 -17.06 -4.70 8.07
CA LEU A 8 -17.28 -3.29 8.39
C LEU A 8 -18.35 -2.73 7.43
N THR A 9 -19.62 -2.78 7.86
CA THR A 9 -20.76 -2.34 7.05
C THR A 9 -20.63 -0.87 6.63
N GLY A 10 -20.96 -0.57 5.36
CA GLY A 10 -20.88 0.78 4.80
C GLY A 10 -19.47 1.21 4.36
N ILE A 11 -18.48 0.32 4.50
CA ILE A 11 -17.12 0.54 4.03
C ILE A 11 -16.81 -0.49 2.94
N TYR A 12 -16.33 -0.02 1.80
CA TYR A 12 -16.10 -0.85 0.63
C TYR A 12 -14.61 -0.93 0.27
N ILE A 13 -14.19 -2.07 -0.23
CA ILE A 13 -12.82 -2.29 -0.69
C ILE A 13 -12.81 -2.98 -2.06
N PHE A 14 -11.95 -2.48 -2.94
CA PHE A 14 -11.50 -3.17 -4.14
C PHE A 14 -10.07 -3.64 -3.90
N HIS A 15 -9.77 -4.91 -4.17
CA HIS A 15 -8.40 -5.43 -4.10
C HIS A 15 -8.01 -6.03 -5.45
N GLY A 16 -7.04 -5.41 -6.11
CA GLY A 16 -6.50 -5.89 -7.37
C GLY A 16 -5.61 -7.12 -7.19
N ASN A 17 -5.59 -8.01 -8.18
CA ASN A 17 -4.75 -9.22 -8.13
C ASN A 17 -3.25 -8.90 -7.99
N PRO A 18 -2.53 -9.51 -7.04
CA PRO A 18 -1.09 -9.33 -6.84
C PRO A 18 -0.27 -10.13 -7.88
N SER A 19 -0.52 -9.87 -9.16
CA SER A 19 0.02 -10.63 -10.29
C SER A 19 1.53 -10.47 -10.45
N ALA A 20 2.13 -11.50 -11.06
CA ALA A 20 3.56 -11.55 -11.30
C ALA A 20 4.02 -10.57 -12.38
N ASP A 21 5.18 -9.93 -12.18
CA ASP A 21 5.91 -9.28 -13.27
C ASP A 21 6.06 -10.26 -14.43
N ASN A 22 6.11 -9.72 -15.64
CA ASN A 22 6.21 -10.49 -16.88
C ASN A 22 5.02 -11.41 -17.18
N THR A 23 3.90 -11.24 -16.48
CA THR A 23 2.62 -11.85 -16.85
C THR A 23 1.75 -10.88 -17.63
N ALA A 24 0.63 -11.36 -18.17
CA ALA A 24 -0.34 -10.46 -18.80
C ALA A 24 -0.89 -9.48 -17.75
N VAL A 25 -1.00 -8.20 -18.11
CA VAL A 25 -1.56 -7.17 -17.24
C VAL A 25 -2.92 -7.64 -16.69
N ASP A 26 -3.01 -7.62 -15.37
CA ASP A 26 -4.17 -8.06 -14.62
C ASP A 26 -4.54 -7.00 -13.59
N GLY A 27 -5.69 -6.36 -13.81
CA GLY A 27 -6.29 -5.39 -12.90
C GLY A 27 -7.60 -5.89 -12.30
N ARG A 28 -7.89 -7.19 -12.39
CA ARG A 28 -9.16 -7.74 -11.90
C ARG A 28 -9.25 -7.62 -10.39
N GLY A 29 -10.46 -7.35 -9.96
CA GLY A 29 -10.94 -7.23 -8.58
C GLY A 29 -12.43 -6.95 -8.62
N ILE A 30 -13.08 -6.97 -7.46
CA ILE A 30 -14.46 -6.50 -7.29
C ILE A 30 -14.54 -5.63 -6.05
N TRP A 31 -15.49 -4.69 -6.04
CA TRP A 31 -15.90 -3.99 -4.83
C TRP A 31 -16.72 -4.92 -3.95
N GLU A 32 -16.41 -4.95 -2.66
CA GLU A 32 -17.22 -5.64 -1.65
C GLU A 32 -17.11 -4.93 -0.30
N ILE A 33 -18.02 -5.28 0.62
CA ILE A 33 -17.94 -4.81 2.01
C ILE A 33 -16.62 -5.29 2.62
N LEU A 34 -15.87 -4.34 3.19
CA LEU A 34 -14.59 -4.60 3.82
C LEU A 34 -14.72 -5.63 4.94
N LYS A 35 -13.89 -6.66 4.89
CA LYS A 35 -13.78 -7.74 5.89
C LYS A 35 -12.35 -8.29 5.88
N PRO A 36 -11.93 -9.06 6.90
CA PRO A 36 -10.59 -9.65 6.90
C PRO A 36 -10.35 -10.57 5.71
N GLY A 37 -9.11 -10.62 5.23
CA GLY A 37 -8.68 -11.57 4.20
C GLY A 37 -8.01 -10.95 2.98
N HIS A 38 -7.91 -9.62 2.89
CA HIS A 38 -7.21 -8.92 1.82
C HIS A 38 -5.68 -8.90 2.01
N GLY A 39 -5.07 -9.95 2.54
CA GLY A 39 -3.62 -10.12 2.65
C GLY A 39 -3.02 -11.04 1.59
N ASP A 40 -1.79 -11.49 1.83
CA ASP A 40 -1.11 -12.48 1.00
C ASP A 40 -1.93 -13.77 0.87
N GLY A 41 -2.06 -14.27 -0.37
CA GLY A 41 -2.96 -15.35 -0.76
C GLY A 41 -4.36 -14.91 -1.24
N PHE A 42 -4.64 -13.60 -1.28
CA PHE A 42 -5.86 -13.08 -1.91
C PHE A 42 -5.85 -13.27 -3.43
N PHE A 43 -7.02 -13.51 -4.01
CA PHE A 43 -7.22 -13.58 -5.47
C PHE A 43 -8.65 -13.18 -5.88
N SER A 44 -8.81 -12.61 -7.07
CA SER A 44 -10.09 -12.33 -7.71
C SER A 44 -10.15 -12.89 -9.13
N ASP A 45 -11.26 -13.56 -9.47
CA ASP A 45 -11.54 -13.97 -10.85
C ASP A 45 -12.28 -12.88 -11.66
N GLY A 46 -12.54 -11.72 -11.03
CA GLY A 46 -13.33 -10.60 -11.58
C GLY A 46 -14.83 -10.72 -11.35
N LYS A 47 -15.30 -11.77 -10.66
CA LYS A 47 -16.69 -11.97 -10.25
C LYS A 47 -16.82 -12.30 -8.76
N THR A 48 -15.82 -12.98 -8.21
CA THR A 48 -15.74 -13.41 -6.82
C THR A 48 -14.33 -13.20 -6.28
N ASN A 49 -14.25 -12.82 -5.01
CA ASN A 49 -12.99 -12.74 -4.29
C ASN A 49 -12.77 -14.01 -3.46
N THR A 50 -11.56 -14.57 -3.57
CA THR A 50 -11.03 -15.61 -2.69
C THR A 50 -10.16 -14.92 -1.64
N LEU A 51 -10.69 -14.83 -0.42
CA LEU A 51 -10.02 -14.20 0.71
C LEU A 51 -8.95 -15.13 1.31
N SER A 52 -7.85 -14.52 1.79
CA SER A 52 -6.78 -15.22 2.50
C SER A 52 -7.04 -15.31 4.01
N GLY A 53 -6.16 -16.02 4.72
CA GLY A 53 -6.09 -15.98 6.19
C GLY A 53 -5.31 -14.78 6.76
N ARG A 54 -4.89 -13.84 5.90
CA ARG A 54 -4.05 -12.68 6.26
C ARG A 54 -4.81 -11.38 5.96
N PHE A 55 -4.40 -10.30 6.61
CA PHE A 55 -4.94 -8.95 6.39
C PHE A 55 -3.82 -7.93 6.59
N GLY A 56 -4.00 -6.73 6.03
CA GLY A 56 -3.11 -5.60 6.24
C GLY A 56 -3.74 -4.51 7.12
N LEU A 57 -3.25 -3.29 6.96
CA LEU A 57 -3.70 -2.14 7.74
C LEU A 57 -5.15 -1.71 7.46
N GLU A 58 -5.76 -2.19 6.36
CA GLU A 58 -7.05 -1.71 5.83
C GLU A 58 -8.19 -1.72 6.85
N LEU A 59 -8.26 -2.75 7.69
CA LEU A 59 -9.36 -2.91 8.66
C LEU A 59 -9.39 -1.77 9.68
N SER A 60 -8.26 -1.57 10.36
CA SER A 60 -8.12 -0.55 11.40
C SER A 60 -8.03 0.85 10.84
N PHE A 61 -7.49 0.98 9.62
CA PHE A 61 -7.49 2.26 8.90
C PHE A 61 -8.92 2.71 8.65
N ALA A 62 -9.73 1.86 8.04
CA ALA A 62 -11.09 2.24 7.66
C ALA A 62 -11.98 2.48 8.88
N GLN A 63 -11.89 1.63 9.90
CA GLN A 63 -12.59 1.83 11.16
C GLN A 63 -12.22 3.19 11.78
N ARG A 64 -10.92 3.51 11.84
CA ARG A 64 -10.45 4.77 12.43
C ARG A 64 -10.85 5.99 11.61
N MET A 65 -10.81 5.90 10.28
CA MET A 65 -11.32 6.96 9.40
C MET A 65 -12.82 7.19 9.62
N GLN A 66 -13.63 6.14 9.79
CA GLN A 66 -15.06 6.26 10.06
C GLN A 66 -15.32 6.95 11.40
N GLU A 67 -14.51 6.69 12.43
CA GLU A 67 -14.60 7.37 13.72
C GLU A 67 -14.24 8.87 13.61
N LEU A 68 -13.23 9.21 12.81
CA LEU A 68 -12.76 10.58 12.61
C LEU A 68 -13.68 11.38 11.67
N GLN A 69 -14.35 10.70 10.75
CA GLN A 69 -15.25 11.29 9.74
C GLN A 69 -16.55 10.48 9.62
N PRO A 70 -17.44 10.53 10.63
CA PRO A 70 -18.62 9.65 10.72
C PRO A 70 -19.67 9.89 9.63
N THR A 71 -19.61 11.01 8.93
CA THR A 71 -20.54 11.36 7.85
C THR A 71 -20.01 11.07 6.45
N GLU A 72 -18.74 10.70 6.33
CA GLU A 72 -18.11 10.43 5.04
C GLU A 72 -18.18 8.93 4.72
N SER A 73 -18.46 8.62 3.45
CA SER A 73 -18.37 7.26 2.93
C SER A 73 -16.91 6.90 2.63
N ILE A 74 -16.50 5.69 2.99
CA ILE A 74 -15.11 5.24 2.85
C ILE A 74 -15.03 4.11 1.84
N ALA A 75 -14.21 4.33 0.81
CA ALA A 75 -13.85 3.33 -0.19
C ALA A 75 -12.32 3.17 -0.24
N ILE A 76 -11.84 1.92 -0.29
CA ILE A 76 -10.41 1.59 -0.36
C ILE A 76 -10.12 0.90 -1.69
N ILE A 77 -9.17 1.41 -2.46
CA ILE A 77 -8.57 0.68 -3.58
C ILE A 77 -7.22 0.16 -3.11
N LYS A 78 -7.10 -1.16 -2.98
CA LYS A 78 -5.90 -1.85 -2.56
C LYS A 78 -5.23 -2.51 -3.78
N TYR A 79 -3.95 -2.23 -3.93
CA TYR A 79 -3.06 -3.02 -4.76
C TYR A 79 -1.72 -3.09 -4.05
N SER A 80 -1.22 -4.31 -3.84
CA SER A 80 0.02 -4.54 -3.11
C SER A 80 0.56 -5.92 -3.47
N ARG A 81 1.88 -6.06 -3.53
CA ARG A 81 2.53 -7.35 -3.74
C ARG A 81 3.79 -7.48 -2.91
N GLY A 82 3.86 -8.58 -2.15
CA GLY A 82 4.99 -8.86 -1.26
C GLY A 82 6.30 -9.05 -2.01
N GLY A 83 7.40 -8.64 -1.38
CA GLY A 83 8.76 -8.80 -1.88
C GLY A 83 9.17 -7.84 -3.00
N THR A 84 8.28 -6.96 -3.47
CA THR A 84 8.55 -6.06 -4.58
C THR A 84 9.46 -4.89 -4.18
N SER A 85 10.35 -4.49 -5.09
CA SER A 85 11.23 -3.33 -4.94
C SER A 85 10.76 -2.15 -5.79
N ILE A 86 11.29 -0.96 -5.52
CA ILE A 86 11.16 0.16 -6.48
C ILE A 86 12.31 0.12 -7.47
N ASP A 87 13.56 -0.08 -7.03
CA ASP A 87 14.69 -0.10 -7.94
C ASP A 87 14.71 -1.36 -8.84
N THR A 88 14.92 -1.17 -10.15
CA THR A 88 14.93 -2.27 -11.12
C THR A 88 16.03 -3.30 -10.86
N ALA A 89 17.14 -2.91 -10.22
CA ALA A 89 18.21 -3.83 -9.86
C ALA A 89 17.87 -4.71 -8.65
N ALA A 90 16.85 -4.35 -7.88
CA ALA A 90 16.35 -5.10 -6.73
C ALA A 90 15.06 -5.89 -7.04
N ALA A 91 14.65 -5.99 -8.30
CA ALA A 91 13.40 -6.68 -8.68
C ALA A 91 13.37 -8.14 -8.19
N GLY A 92 14.52 -8.82 -8.25
CA GLY A 92 14.62 -10.24 -7.89
C GLY A 92 13.57 -11.09 -8.63
N GLU A 93 13.03 -12.09 -7.94
CA GLU A 93 11.91 -12.92 -8.42
C GLU A 93 10.53 -12.33 -8.09
N TYR A 94 10.48 -11.31 -7.23
CA TYR A 94 9.23 -10.76 -6.68
C TYR A 94 8.67 -9.63 -7.52
N GLY A 95 9.52 -8.86 -8.20
CA GLY A 95 9.13 -7.83 -9.15
C GLY A 95 9.42 -6.40 -8.69
N CYS A 96 9.06 -5.45 -9.54
CA CYS A 96 9.50 -4.06 -9.47
C CYS A 96 8.37 -3.05 -9.75
N TRP A 97 8.45 -1.88 -9.14
CA TRP A 97 7.53 -0.76 -9.36
C TRP A 97 8.04 0.31 -10.33
N ASP A 98 9.33 0.33 -10.70
CA ASP A 98 9.83 1.37 -11.60
C ASP A 98 9.38 1.13 -13.05
N PRO A 99 8.72 2.11 -13.71
CA PRO A 99 8.16 1.95 -15.04
C PRO A 99 9.20 1.72 -16.15
N ASP A 100 10.48 1.96 -15.90
CA ASP A 100 11.55 1.64 -16.85
C ASP A 100 12.01 0.18 -16.73
N PHE A 101 11.32 -0.68 -15.98
CA PHE A 101 11.59 -2.11 -15.91
C PHE A 101 11.58 -2.76 -17.32
N GLN A 102 12.72 -3.34 -17.72
CA GLN A 102 12.90 -3.93 -19.06
C GLN A 102 13.10 -5.46 -19.05
N GLN A 103 13.06 -6.13 -17.89
CA GLN A 103 13.24 -7.58 -17.88
C GLN A 103 12.02 -8.26 -18.51
N GLY A 104 12.23 -9.40 -19.18
CA GLY A 104 11.16 -10.19 -19.81
C GLY A 104 10.35 -9.41 -20.86
N ASN A 105 9.04 -9.25 -20.64
CA ASN A 105 8.15 -8.50 -21.53
C ASN A 105 7.95 -7.03 -21.06
N GLY A 106 8.63 -6.62 -19.99
CA GLY A 106 8.57 -5.26 -19.44
C GLY A 106 7.36 -4.96 -18.55
N ILE A 107 6.37 -5.87 -18.45
CA ILE A 107 5.20 -5.69 -17.59
C ILE A 107 5.62 -5.85 -16.13
N ASN A 108 5.26 -4.87 -15.30
CA ASN A 108 5.63 -4.85 -13.89
C ASN A 108 4.48 -4.46 -12.95
N GLN A 109 4.79 -4.23 -11.67
CA GLN A 109 3.80 -3.87 -10.65
C GLN A 109 3.10 -2.54 -10.91
N TYR A 110 3.76 -1.58 -11.55
CA TYR A 110 3.14 -0.30 -11.90
C TYR A 110 2.06 -0.49 -12.98
N ASP A 111 2.28 -1.36 -13.98
CA ASP A 111 1.27 -1.68 -15.00
C ASP A 111 0.03 -2.36 -14.39
N HIS A 112 0.27 -3.34 -13.53
CA HIS A 112 -0.80 -4.04 -12.81
C HIS A 112 -1.56 -3.09 -11.87
N PHE A 113 -0.87 -2.21 -11.16
CA PHE A 113 -1.45 -1.15 -10.35
C PHE A 113 -2.36 -0.25 -11.20
N LEU A 114 -1.88 0.29 -12.32
CA LEU A 114 -2.66 1.15 -13.21
C LEU A 114 -3.90 0.43 -13.74
N ALA A 115 -3.79 -0.86 -14.08
CA ALA A 115 -4.93 -1.66 -14.50
C ALA A 115 -5.95 -1.84 -13.38
N ALA A 116 -5.50 -2.12 -12.14
CA ALA A 116 -6.38 -2.26 -10.98
C ALA A 116 -7.12 -0.95 -10.66
N ILE A 117 -6.40 0.18 -10.67
CA ILE A 117 -7.01 1.52 -10.51
C ILE A 117 -8.05 1.77 -11.60
N LYS A 118 -7.69 1.56 -12.87
CA LYS A 118 -8.61 1.77 -14.00
C LYS A 118 -9.87 0.93 -13.86
N TYR A 119 -9.73 -0.32 -13.44
CA TYR A 119 -10.87 -1.21 -13.24
C TYR A 119 -11.74 -0.75 -12.08
N ALA A 120 -11.15 -0.46 -10.92
CA ALA A 120 -11.86 0.00 -9.73
C ALA A 120 -12.66 1.29 -9.99
N LEU A 121 -12.06 2.25 -10.70
CA LEU A 121 -12.69 3.54 -11.05
C LEU A 121 -13.71 3.45 -12.19
N SER A 122 -13.74 2.33 -12.94
CA SER A 122 -14.73 2.12 -14.02
C SER A 122 -16.08 1.62 -13.52
N LEU A 123 -16.14 1.16 -12.26
CA LEU A 123 -17.35 0.68 -11.62
C LEU A 123 -18.05 1.88 -10.97
N GLU A 124 -19.29 2.12 -11.38
CA GLU A 124 -20.04 3.32 -11.00
C GLU A 124 -21.10 3.07 -9.92
N ASP A 125 -21.30 1.84 -9.46
CA ASP A 125 -22.18 1.44 -8.36
C ASP A 125 -21.40 0.42 -7.54
N ILE A 126 -20.73 0.90 -6.48
CA ILE A 126 -19.80 0.11 -5.67
C ILE A 126 -20.46 -0.50 -4.45
N ASP A 127 -21.63 0.03 -4.05
CA ASP A 127 -22.38 -0.41 -2.87
C ASP A 127 -23.60 -1.28 -3.19
N GLY A 128 -24.02 -1.31 -4.46
CA GLY A 128 -25.08 -2.15 -5.01
C GLY A 128 -26.49 -1.57 -4.81
N ASP A 129 -26.63 -0.27 -4.57
CA ASP A 129 -27.91 0.40 -4.34
C ASP A 129 -28.63 0.84 -5.63
N ALA A 130 -28.02 0.59 -6.80
CA ALA A 130 -28.48 0.98 -8.13
C ALA A 130 -28.43 2.48 -8.43
N GLU A 131 -27.74 3.27 -7.61
CA GLU A 131 -27.38 4.65 -7.87
C GLU A 131 -25.91 4.77 -8.29
N LYS A 132 -25.58 5.93 -8.87
CA LYS A 132 -24.23 6.19 -9.35
C LYS A 132 -23.36 6.78 -8.24
N ASP A 133 -22.29 6.09 -7.90
CA ASP A 133 -21.22 6.53 -7.02
C ASP A 133 -20.19 7.43 -7.72
N THR A 134 -19.62 8.35 -6.95
CA THR A 134 -18.46 9.14 -7.36
C THR A 134 -17.34 8.95 -6.35
N LEU A 135 -16.25 8.31 -6.78
CA LEU A 135 -15.06 8.10 -5.96
C LEU A 135 -14.19 9.36 -5.93
N ILE A 136 -13.96 9.89 -4.73
CA ILE A 136 -13.08 11.04 -4.50
C ILE A 136 -11.78 10.54 -3.89
N LEU A 137 -10.66 10.76 -4.57
CA LEU A 137 -9.35 10.33 -4.09
C LEU A 137 -8.91 11.20 -2.91
N ALA A 138 -8.71 10.58 -1.76
CA ALA A 138 -8.38 11.27 -0.52
C ALA A 138 -6.89 11.20 -0.14
N GLY A 139 -6.19 10.14 -0.51
CA GLY A 139 -4.77 9.96 -0.16
C GLY A 139 -4.18 8.66 -0.68
N ILE A 140 -2.86 8.58 -0.63
CA ILE A 140 -2.05 7.39 -0.95
C ILE A 140 -1.49 6.83 0.35
N LEU A 141 -1.66 5.53 0.57
CA LEU A 141 -1.08 4.79 1.69
C LEU A 141 0.05 3.91 1.16
N TRP A 142 1.28 4.17 1.59
CA TRP A 142 2.48 3.50 1.08
C TRP A 142 3.25 2.79 2.21
N MET A 143 3.54 1.52 2.00
CA MET A 143 4.37 0.71 2.89
C MET A 143 5.21 -0.22 2.02
N GLN A 144 6.47 0.13 1.85
CA GLN A 144 7.46 -0.60 1.08
C GLN A 144 8.85 -0.02 1.42
N GLY A 145 9.89 -0.80 1.18
CA GLY A 145 11.29 -0.37 1.19
C GLY A 145 12.24 -1.50 1.56
N GLU A 146 11.69 -2.59 2.11
CA GLU A 146 12.40 -3.77 2.59
C GLU A 146 13.27 -4.37 1.48
N SER A 147 12.71 -4.64 0.30
CA SER A 147 13.46 -5.24 -0.82
C SER A 147 14.60 -4.34 -1.33
N ASP A 148 14.40 -3.01 -1.38
CA ASP A 148 15.46 -2.06 -1.74
C ASP A 148 16.56 -1.98 -0.67
N ALA A 149 16.30 -2.47 0.55
CA ALA A 149 17.23 -2.54 1.66
C ALA A 149 17.94 -3.90 1.81
N CYS A 150 17.75 -4.84 0.87
CA CYS A 150 18.34 -6.19 0.92
C CYS A 150 19.66 -6.35 0.14
N PHE A 151 19.85 -5.56 -0.91
CA PHE A 151 20.84 -5.84 -1.94
C PHE A 151 22.13 -5.03 -1.72
N GLY A 152 22.31 -3.94 -2.49
CA GLY A 152 23.49 -3.08 -2.45
C GLY A 152 23.19 -1.73 -1.79
N GLU A 153 24.23 -1.10 -1.23
CA GLU A 153 24.11 0.25 -0.66
C GLU A 153 23.66 1.26 -1.70
N GLU A 154 24.16 1.14 -2.93
CA GLU A 154 23.84 1.99 -4.06
C GLU A 154 22.36 1.93 -4.46
N ILE A 155 21.69 0.80 -4.24
CA ILE A 155 20.25 0.64 -4.47
C ILE A 155 19.48 1.43 -3.40
N ALA A 156 19.80 1.20 -2.13
CA ALA A 156 19.18 1.91 -1.02
C ALA A 156 19.37 3.43 -1.12
N GLN A 157 20.53 3.90 -1.57
CA GLN A 157 20.81 5.33 -1.79
C GLN A 157 19.93 5.97 -2.88
N ARG A 158 19.43 5.19 -3.86
CA ARG A 158 18.51 5.69 -4.90
C ARG A 158 17.05 5.73 -4.46
N TYR A 159 16.72 5.11 -3.32
CA TYR A 159 15.34 4.94 -2.87
C TYR A 159 14.53 6.24 -2.83
N GLN A 160 15.12 7.34 -2.34
CA GLN A 160 14.42 8.63 -2.24
C GLN A 160 13.97 9.16 -3.61
N VAL A 161 14.85 9.10 -4.60
CA VAL A 161 14.58 9.58 -5.96
C VAL A 161 13.56 8.66 -6.65
N ASN A 162 13.71 7.34 -6.49
CA ASN A 162 12.81 6.36 -7.06
C ASN A 162 11.39 6.49 -6.45
N LEU A 163 11.29 6.63 -5.12
CA LEU A 163 10.04 6.86 -4.42
C LEU A 163 9.38 8.17 -4.87
N LYS A 164 10.15 9.26 -5.00
CA LYS A 164 9.63 10.52 -5.51
C LYS A 164 9.03 10.35 -6.90
N ARG A 165 9.78 9.75 -7.82
CA ARG A 165 9.32 9.50 -9.19
C ARG A 165 8.02 8.69 -9.20
N LEU A 166 7.96 7.61 -8.42
CA LEU A 166 6.77 6.77 -8.33
C LEU A 166 5.56 7.54 -7.81
N MET A 167 5.71 8.33 -6.74
CA MET A 167 4.60 9.12 -6.19
C MET A 167 4.12 10.21 -7.17
N ASP A 168 5.05 10.86 -7.89
CA ASP A 168 4.70 11.82 -8.94
C ASP A 168 3.89 11.15 -10.06
N LEU A 169 4.29 9.95 -10.48
CA LEU A 169 3.59 9.17 -11.50
C LEU A 169 2.20 8.70 -11.04
N ILE A 170 2.07 8.29 -9.78
CA ILE A 170 0.77 7.91 -9.20
C ILE A 170 -0.17 9.13 -9.15
N ARG A 171 0.32 10.29 -8.68
CA ARG A 171 -0.46 11.55 -8.68
C ARG A 171 -0.88 11.98 -10.08
N ALA A 172 0.01 11.86 -11.05
CA ALA A 172 -0.29 12.15 -12.46
C ALA A 172 -1.36 11.19 -13.02
N ALA A 173 -1.31 9.90 -12.69
CA ALA A 173 -2.34 8.94 -13.10
C ALA A 173 -3.73 9.28 -12.52
N PHE A 174 -3.75 9.96 -11.37
CA PHE A 174 -4.97 10.45 -10.72
C PHE A 174 -5.34 11.89 -11.06
N LEU A 175 -4.55 12.57 -11.90
CA LEU A 175 -4.73 13.99 -12.24
C LEU A 175 -4.86 14.90 -11.00
N THR A 176 -4.19 14.54 -9.91
CA THR A 176 -4.25 15.23 -8.61
C THR A 176 -2.84 15.39 -8.03
N ASP A 177 -2.20 16.52 -8.35
CA ASP A 177 -0.78 16.77 -8.05
C ASP A 177 -0.47 16.86 -6.55
N ASP A 178 -1.45 17.16 -5.70
CA ASP A 178 -1.27 17.37 -4.26
C ASP A 178 -2.03 16.33 -3.42
N LEU A 179 -2.16 15.09 -3.93
CA LEU A 179 -2.72 14.00 -3.15
C LEU A 179 -1.80 13.69 -1.94
N PRO A 180 -2.32 13.69 -0.69
CA PRO A 180 -1.55 13.36 0.50
C PRO A 180 -0.93 11.97 0.42
N VAL A 181 0.33 11.82 0.85
CA VAL A 181 1.02 10.51 0.89
C VAL A 181 1.38 10.14 2.33
N ILE A 182 0.89 9.01 2.82
CA ILE A 182 1.22 8.49 4.14
C ILE A 182 2.16 7.30 3.98
N ILE A 183 3.37 7.41 4.51
CA ILE A 183 4.41 6.39 4.40
C ILE A 183 4.63 5.72 5.75
N GLY A 184 4.62 4.39 5.76
CA GLY A 184 5.10 3.61 6.89
C GLY A 184 6.61 3.47 6.83
N ARG A 185 7.32 3.88 7.89
CA ARG A 185 8.77 3.68 7.96
C ARG A 185 9.06 2.19 8.06
N ILE A 186 9.95 1.65 7.22
CA ILE A 186 10.35 0.24 7.37
C ILE A 186 11.10 0.03 8.69
N SER A 187 10.95 -1.14 9.29
CA SER A 187 11.74 -1.54 10.46
C SER A 187 12.30 -2.95 10.27
N ASP A 188 13.30 -3.28 11.08
CA ASP A 188 14.02 -4.55 11.02
C ASP A 188 13.68 -5.39 12.25
N SER A 189 13.46 -6.69 12.04
CA SER A 189 13.17 -7.63 13.14
C SER A 189 14.41 -8.06 13.91
N GLY A 190 15.60 -7.89 13.31
CA GLY A 190 16.88 -8.40 13.79
C GLY A 190 16.99 -9.92 13.75
N GLN A 191 16.03 -10.63 13.15
CA GLN A 191 15.95 -12.09 13.13
C GLN A 191 16.82 -12.72 12.02
N ASP A 192 18.08 -12.29 11.94
CA ASP A 192 19.12 -12.84 11.07
C ASP A 192 20.40 -13.07 11.90
N PRO A 193 21.27 -14.05 11.59
CA PRO A 193 22.54 -14.24 12.31
C PRO A 193 23.45 -13.01 12.33
N SER A 194 23.37 -12.12 11.33
CA SER A 194 24.08 -10.84 11.31
C SER A 194 23.48 -9.77 12.22
N GLY A 195 22.28 -10.02 12.77
CA GLY A 195 21.50 -9.09 13.58
C GLY A 195 20.65 -8.10 12.77
N LYS A 196 20.60 -8.24 11.44
CA LYS A 196 19.76 -7.43 10.55
C LYS A 196 19.19 -8.26 9.41
N VAL A 197 17.90 -8.17 9.19
CA VAL A 197 17.24 -8.73 8.00
C VAL A 197 17.44 -7.83 6.79
N TRP A 198 17.51 -6.51 7.01
CA TRP A 198 17.66 -5.48 5.99
C TRP A 198 18.97 -4.70 6.23
N PRO A 199 20.13 -5.15 5.69
CA PRO A 199 21.43 -4.57 6.01
C PRO A 199 21.50 -3.06 5.73
N GLN A 200 20.84 -2.60 4.68
CA GLN A 200 20.77 -1.20 4.24
C GLN A 200 19.53 -0.46 4.76
N GLY A 201 18.78 -1.03 5.71
CA GLY A 201 17.50 -0.50 6.18
C GLY A 201 17.55 0.94 6.69
N GLU A 202 18.64 1.36 7.34
CA GLU A 202 18.77 2.75 7.82
C GLU A 202 18.91 3.77 6.68
N ILE A 203 19.52 3.39 5.55
CA ILE A 203 19.63 4.26 4.38
C ILE A 203 18.24 4.47 3.78
N VAL A 204 17.45 3.40 3.64
CA VAL A 204 16.08 3.48 3.15
C VAL A 204 15.18 4.26 4.11
N ARG A 205 15.30 4.06 5.44
CA ARG A 205 14.58 4.83 6.46
C ARG A 205 14.88 6.32 6.37
N GLN A 206 16.14 6.70 6.17
CA GLN A 206 16.54 8.08 5.95
C GLN A 206 15.98 8.62 4.63
N ALA A 207 16.03 7.84 3.56
CA ALA A 207 15.45 8.20 2.26
C ALA A 207 13.93 8.44 2.33
N GLN A 208 13.19 7.63 3.11
CA GLN A 208 11.76 7.84 3.37
C GLN A 208 11.51 9.17 4.10
N ALA A 209 12.33 9.50 5.11
CA ALA A 209 12.25 10.77 5.82
C ALA A 209 12.58 11.97 4.91
N ASP A 210 13.60 11.83 4.06
CA ASP A 210 13.98 12.88 3.11
C ASP A 210 12.92 13.11 2.04
N PHE A 211 12.29 12.05 1.52
CA PHE A 211 11.13 12.19 0.63
C PHE A 211 10.03 13.02 1.31
N VAL A 212 9.62 12.65 2.53
CA VAL A 212 8.54 13.34 3.25
C VAL A 212 8.87 14.82 3.47
N ARG A 213 10.11 15.13 3.84
CA ARG A 213 10.58 16.51 4.03
C ARG A 213 10.54 17.33 2.73
N LEU A 214 10.85 16.72 1.59
CA LEU A 214 10.90 17.39 0.30
C LEU A 214 9.54 17.50 -0.40
N ASP A 215 8.63 16.56 -0.17
CA ASP A 215 7.30 16.53 -0.78
C ASP A 215 6.38 17.63 -0.25
N GLY A 216 6.43 17.90 1.05
CA GLY A 216 5.62 18.94 1.70
C GLY A 216 4.15 18.59 1.91
N ASN A 217 3.66 17.49 1.32
CA ASN A 217 2.31 16.96 1.55
C ASN A 217 2.34 15.44 1.77
N ALA A 218 3.31 15.00 2.56
CA ALA A 218 3.47 13.63 2.98
C ALA A 218 3.74 13.54 4.48
N VAL A 219 3.48 12.39 5.08
CA VAL A 219 3.77 12.10 6.49
C VAL A 219 4.47 10.75 6.63
N LEU A 220 5.49 10.71 7.49
CA LEU A 220 6.17 9.47 7.86
C LEU A 220 5.60 8.94 9.19
N VAL A 221 5.00 7.76 9.16
CA VAL A 221 4.54 7.03 10.34
C VAL A 221 5.68 6.17 10.87
N THR A 222 6.13 6.48 12.09
CA THR A 222 7.30 5.87 12.72
C THR A 222 6.97 4.92 13.87
N SER A 223 5.69 4.68 14.16
CA SER A 223 5.25 3.73 15.18
C SER A 223 5.73 2.30 14.91
N THR A 224 6.01 1.99 13.63
CA THR A 224 6.58 0.73 13.13
C THR A 224 7.84 0.28 13.86
N ASP A 225 8.68 1.24 14.29
CA ASP A 225 9.90 0.97 15.06
C ASP A 225 9.68 0.15 16.34
N ASN A 226 8.46 0.12 16.86
CA ASN A 226 8.12 -0.57 18.11
C ASN A 226 7.23 -1.81 17.90
N TYR A 227 7.06 -2.27 16.65
CA TYR A 227 6.19 -3.41 16.35
C TYR A 227 6.86 -4.75 16.62
N GLY A 228 6.03 -5.73 16.98
CA GLY A 228 6.41 -7.14 16.97
C GLY A 228 6.32 -7.72 15.57
N TYR A 229 6.85 -8.94 15.40
CA TYR A 229 6.93 -9.62 14.12
C TYR A 229 6.37 -11.05 14.21
N SER A 230 5.67 -11.49 13.17
CA SER A 230 5.18 -12.88 13.07
C SER A 230 6.21 -13.84 12.47
N ASP A 231 7.14 -13.29 11.70
CA ASP A 231 8.29 -13.96 11.07
C ASP A 231 9.40 -12.90 10.86
N PRO A 232 10.59 -13.24 10.32
CA PRO A 232 11.67 -12.27 10.18
C PRO A 232 11.34 -11.02 9.35
N TRP A 233 10.30 -11.05 8.53
CA TRP A 233 10.01 -10.04 7.51
C TRP A 233 8.73 -9.25 7.78
N HIS A 234 7.75 -9.84 8.47
CA HIS A 234 6.41 -9.27 8.58
C HIS A 234 6.03 -8.90 10.02
N TYR A 235 5.40 -7.75 10.18
CA TYR A 235 4.79 -7.33 11.44
C TYR A 235 3.75 -8.34 11.92
N ASP A 236 3.62 -8.46 13.24
CA ASP A 236 2.53 -9.21 13.82
C ASP A 236 1.18 -8.49 13.58
N SER A 237 0.08 -9.20 13.85
CA SER A 237 -1.26 -8.62 13.71
C SER A 237 -1.43 -7.33 14.52
N LYS A 238 -0.84 -7.20 15.71
CA LYS A 238 -1.00 -6.00 16.54
C LYS A 238 -0.32 -4.80 15.87
N GLY A 239 0.86 -4.99 15.27
CA GLY A 239 1.59 -4.01 14.49
C GLY A 239 0.76 -3.48 13.32
N TYR A 240 0.22 -4.37 12.46
CA TYR A 240 -0.63 -3.94 11.34
C TYR A 240 -1.86 -3.14 11.77
N LEU A 241 -2.46 -3.49 12.92
CA LEU A 241 -3.62 -2.76 13.42
C LEU A 241 -3.29 -1.38 13.98
N ASP A 242 -2.14 -1.25 14.61
CA ASP A 242 -1.64 0.06 15.01
C ASP A 242 -1.27 0.92 13.79
N LEU A 243 -0.64 0.30 12.78
CA LEU A 243 -0.28 0.96 11.54
C LEU A 243 -1.50 1.59 10.87
N GLY A 244 -2.59 0.83 10.75
CA GLY A 244 -3.82 1.35 10.14
C GLY A 244 -4.41 2.54 10.88
N ARG A 245 -4.44 2.50 12.22
CA ARG A 245 -4.89 3.65 13.03
C ARG A 245 -3.98 4.86 12.82
N LYS A 246 -2.66 4.67 12.79
CA LYS A 246 -1.70 5.76 12.60
C LYS A 246 -1.74 6.35 11.19
N PHE A 247 -2.00 5.52 10.19
CA PHE A 247 -2.22 5.97 8.83
C PHE A 247 -3.49 6.82 8.73
N ALA A 248 -4.59 6.38 9.33
CA ALA A 248 -5.86 7.12 9.35
C ALA A 248 -5.72 8.48 10.04
N GLU A 249 -5.11 8.50 11.24
CA GLU A 249 -4.86 9.74 11.98
C GLU A 249 -3.99 10.73 11.18
N SER A 250 -2.95 10.22 10.51
CA SER A 250 -2.05 11.06 9.70
C SER A 250 -2.74 11.64 8.47
N LEU A 251 -3.52 10.81 7.76
CA LEU A 251 -4.29 11.27 6.59
C LEU A 251 -5.33 12.31 7.00
N TYR A 252 -6.10 12.04 8.05
CA TYR A 252 -7.11 12.97 8.56
C TYR A 252 -6.51 14.33 8.93
N ASN A 253 -5.34 14.34 9.57
CA ASN A 253 -4.64 15.58 9.92
C ASN A 253 -4.24 16.39 8.66
N LEU A 254 -3.74 15.75 7.61
CA LEU A 254 -3.43 16.44 6.35
C LEU A 254 -4.69 17.00 5.67
N LEU A 255 -5.77 16.21 5.64
CA LEU A 255 -7.05 16.62 5.02
C LEU A 255 -7.70 17.80 5.76
N THR A 256 -7.51 17.91 7.07
CA THR A 256 -8.10 18.99 7.89
C THR A 256 -7.23 20.23 7.95
N GLN A 257 -5.91 20.12 7.79
CA GLN A 257 -5.01 21.28 7.70
C GLN A 257 -5.16 22.06 6.39
N LYS A 258 -5.64 21.42 5.32
CA LYS A 258 -5.93 22.05 4.02
C LYS A 258 -7.30 22.74 3.94
N ARG A 259 -8.17 22.58 4.95
CA ARG A 259 -9.51 23.18 5.00
C ARG A 259 -9.52 24.54 5.70
#